data_AF-J6HU70-F1
#
_entry.id   AF-J6HU70-F1
#
_cell.length_a   1.000
_cell.length_b   1.000
_cell.length_c   1.000
_cell.angle_alpha   90.00
_cell.angle_beta   90.00
_cell.angle_gamma   90.00
#
_symmetry.space_group_name_H-M   'P 1'
#
loop_
_entity.id
_entity.type
_entity.pdbx_description
1 polymer ?
#
loop_
_entity_poly.entity_id
_entity_poly.type
_entity_poly.pdbx_seq_one_letter_code
_entity_poly.pdbx_strand_id
1 'polypeptide(L)'
;MQKNTENTSGKNFLQNRHAKMFVLIACLMIACIAGWRIAWSELHTEDNAAEPSTAQTTDSGAPAADPAKKTPPSGNYVVVSDDFSNLQITDAQTPIYDIYTLAERREKGLPTEMPDLTPYTMPNVAYLTFDDGPDAKNTPAILDILKERGIHATFYVIGSMAEAHPDVLKRIFAEGHAIGNHSYSHRYDILYPNKENFLEEIVHTDEVIYNILGVRPLIVRAPGGAASMFKPGYSAMLKENGYVNHDWNVSSEDATGNNVSVQKILGSISYTCANRPKDRGAIVLMHSKDGKETTVEALPAIIDMLQGAGFTFGVMTPRTAQPW
;
A
#
# COMPACT_ATOMS: atom_id res chain seq x y z
N MET A 1 30.84 -64.93 23.07
CA MET A 1 29.72 -65.60 22.36
C MET A 1 28.58 -65.68 23.37
N GLN A 2 27.36 -65.18 23.20
CA GLN A 2 26.53 -65.08 22.00
C GLN A 2 25.35 -64.09 22.23
N LYS A 3 25.19 -63.18 21.28
CA LYS A 3 24.05 -62.40 20.73
C LYS A 3 22.81 -62.00 21.56
N ASN A 4 22.55 -60.69 21.50
CA ASN A 4 21.25 -59.99 21.56
C ASN A 4 20.23 -60.52 20.54
N THR A 5 18.96 -60.56 20.92
CA THR A 5 17.80 -60.64 20.01
C THR A 5 16.92 -59.40 20.17
N GLU A 6 16.84 -58.61 19.11
CA GLU A 6 15.96 -57.44 18.99
C GLU A 6 14.53 -57.83 18.60
N ASN A 7 13.58 -57.07 19.15
CA ASN A 7 12.15 -57.19 18.95
C ASN A 7 11.71 -56.50 17.63
N THR A 8 11.39 -57.28 16.60
CA THR A 8 11.02 -56.81 15.25
C THR A 8 9.51 -56.75 14.98
N SER A 9 8.65 -56.92 15.99
CA SER A 9 7.19 -57.01 15.78
C SER A 9 6.47 -55.64 15.62
N GLY A 10 7.05 -54.54 16.12
CA GLY A 10 6.35 -53.24 16.20
C GLY A 10 6.39 -52.35 14.96
N LYS A 11 7.34 -52.54 14.02
CA LYS A 11 7.53 -51.60 12.89
C LYS A 11 6.62 -51.85 11.68
N ASN A 12 6.15 -53.09 11.48
CA ASN A 12 5.31 -53.44 10.33
C ASN A 12 3.82 -53.06 10.48
N PHE A 13 3.36 -52.76 11.70
CA PHE A 13 1.94 -52.45 11.95
C PHE A 13 1.59 -50.97 11.70
N LEU A 14 2.52 -50.04 11.95
CA LEU A 14 2.30 -48.60 11.71
C LEU A 14 2.42 -48.22 10.22
N GLN A 15 3.33 -48.83 9.47
CA GLN A 15 3.56 -48.46 8.06
C GLN A 15 2.35 -48.76 7.16
N ASN A 16 1.55 -49.78 7.49
CA ASN A 16 0.37 -50.19 6.72
C ASN A 16 -0.89 -49.33 6.96
N ARG A 17 -0.96 -48.54 8.03
CA ARG A 17 -2.10 -47.64 8.29
C ARG A 17 -1.99 -46.32 7.52
N HIS A 18 -0.77 -45.81 7.33
CA HIS A 18 -0.54 -44.56 6.59
C HIS A 18 -0.77 -44.73 5.09
N ALA A 19 -0.38 -45.87 4.49
CA ALA A 19 -0.63 -46.16 3.08
C ALA A 19 -2.12 -46.26 2.74
N LYS A 20 -2.94 -46.87 3.61
CA LYS A 20 -4.39 -46.99 3.42
C LYS A 20 -5.13 -45.65 3.61
N MET A 21 -4.62 -44.77 4.47
CA MET A 21 -5.20 -43.44 4.70
C MET A 21 -4.91 -42.46 3.56
N PHE A 22 -3.74 -42.55 2.92
CA PHE A 22 -3.40 -41.76 1.73
C PHE A 22 -4.22 -42.12 0.49
N VAL A 23 -4.51 -43.41 0.28
CA VAL A 23 -5.36 -43.86 -0.85
C VAL A 23 -6.82 -43.40 -0.69
N LEU A 24 -7.35 -43.35 0.55
CA LEU A 24 -8.72 -42.90 0.80
C LEU A 24 -8.90 -41.38 0.57
N ILE A 25 -7.91 -40.57 0.94
CA ILE A 25 -7.95 -39.10 0.75
C ILE A 25 -7.80 -38.73 -0.74
N ALA A 26 -6.96 -39.45 -1.50
CA ALA A 26 -6.79 -39.23 -2.93
C ALA A 26 -8.08 -39.53 -3.72
N CYS A 27 -8.82 -40.59 -3.36
CA CYS A 27 -10.10 -40.92 -4.00
C CYS A 27 -11.20 -39.90 -3.71
N LEU A 28 -11.23 -39.30 -2.50
CA LEU A 28 -12.19 -38.26 -2.14
C LEU A 28 -11.93 -36.93 -2.89
N MET A 29 -10.67 -36.58 -3.14
CA MET A 29 -10.32 -35.35 -3.88
C MET A 29 -10.67 -35.45 -5.37
N ILE A 30 -10.49 -36.62 -6.00
CA ILE A 30 -10.85 -36.84 -7.41
C ILE A 30 -12.37 -36.82 -7.62
N ALA A 31 -13.15 -37.33 -6.66
CA ALA A 31 -14.61 -37.29 -6.70
C ALA A 31 -15.17 -35.85 -6.59
N CYS A 32 -14.53 -34.98 -5.78
CA CYS A 32 -14.94 -33.57 -5.66
C CYS A 32 -14.66 -32.75 -6.92
N ILE A 33 -13.56 -33.03 -7.64
CA ILE A 33 -13.22 -32.30 -8.89
C ILE A 33 -14.15 -32.70 -10.05
N ALA A 34 -14.55 -33.98 -10.12
CA ALA A 34 -15.49 -34.46 -11.13
C ALA A 34 -16.91 -33.92 -10.90
N GLY A 35 -17.37 -33.82 -9.63
CA GLY A 35 -18.67 -33.27 -9.28
C GLY A 35 -18.82 -31.78 -9.60
N TRP A 36 -17.76 -30.98 -9.44
CA TRP A 36 -17.80 -29.55 -9.76
C TRP A 36 -17.89 -29.30 -11.28
N ARG A 37 -17.20 -30.09 -12.10
CA ARG A 37 -17.24 -29.92 -13.57
C ARG A 37 -18.58 -30.25 -14.20
N ILE A 38 -19.32 -31.22 -13.63
CA ILE A 38 -20.66 -31.58 -14.12
C ILE A 38 -21.66 -30.45 -13.77
N ALA A 39 -21.62 -29.95 -12.54
CA ALA A 39 -22.49 -28.86 -12.08
C ALA A 39 -22.24 -27.51 -12.80
N TRP A 40 -21.00 -27.23 -13.25
CA TRP A 40 -20.68 -26.02 -14.01
C TRP A 40 -21.20 -26.04 -15.45
N SER A 41 -21.30 -27.23 -16.07
CA SER A 41 -21.77 -27.34 -17.46
C SER A 41 -23.29 -27.24 -17.60
N GLU A 42 -24.05 -27.58 -16.55
CA GLU A 42 -25.52 -27.56 -16.55
C GLU A 42 -26.11 -26.18 -16.21
N LEU A 43 -25.31 -25.24 -15.70
CA LEU A 43 -25.76 -23.90 -15.28
C LEU A 43 -25.60 -22.81 -16.35
N HIS A 44 -24.94 -23.09 -17.49
CA HIS A 44 -24.55 -22.08 -18.49
C HIS A 44 -24.90 -22.42 -19.94
N THR A 45 -25.98 -23.16 -20.16
CA THR A 45 -26.57 -23.32 -21.50
C THR A 45 -28.04 -22.96 -21.44
N GLU A 46 -28.37 -21.69 -21.64
CA GLU A 46 -29.54 -21.25 -22.41
C GLU A 46 -29.50 -19.72 -22.61
N ASP A 47 -30.12 -19.29 -23.71
CA ASP A 47 -30.31 -17.92 -24.21
C ASP A 47 -29.12 -17.19 -24.87
N ASN A 48 -28.99 -17.37 -26.20
CA ASN A 48 -29.42 -16.31 -27.14
C ASN A 48 -29.31 -16.79 -28.60
N ALA A 49 -30.47 -17.10 -29.19
CA ALA A 49 -30.65 -17.14 -30.64
C ALA A 49 -31.05 -15.74 -31.12
N ALA A 50 -30.25 -15.15 -32.03
CA ALA A 50 -30.65 -14.00 -32.83
C ALA A 50 -30.08 -14.14 -34.25
N GLU A 51 -30.96 -14.00 -35.25
CA GLU A 51 -30.72 -14.08 -36.68
C GLU A 51 -29.85 -12.91 -37.23
N PRO A 52 -29.25 -13.05 -38.43
CA PRO A 52 -28.22 -12.14 -38.91
C PRO A 52 -28.83 -10.90 -39.59
N SER A 53 -28.36 -9.71 -39.19
CA SER A 53 -28.60 -8.47 -39.94
C SER A 53 -27.32 -7.95 -40.57
N THR A 54 -27.48 -7.54 -41.82
CA THR A 54 -26.51 -7.15 -42.83
C THR A 54 -25.52 -6.05 -42.43
N ALA A 55 -24.31 -6.19 -42.98
CA ALA A 55 -23.17 -5.30 -42.84
C ALA A 55 -23.43 -3.85 -43.26
N GLN A 56 -22.85 -2.91 -42.50
CA GLN A 56 -22.33 -1.65 -43.03
C GLN A 56 -21.01 -1.30 -42.32
N THR A 57 -19.96 -1.22 -43.13
CA THR A 57 -18.59 -0.80 -42.80
C THR A 57 -18.49 0.71 -42.69
N THR A 58 -17.94 1.24 -41.59
CA THR A 58 -17.09 2.44 -41.56
C THR A 58 -16.25 2.50 -40.28
N ASP A 59 -14.93 2.47 -40.49
CA ASP A 59 -13.92 3.39 -39.95
C ASP A 59 -13.37 3.28 -38.50
N SER A 60 -12.04 3.41 -38.46
CA SER A 60 -11.12 3.69 -37.35
C SER A 60 -11.09 2.71 -36.17
N GLY A 61 -10.11 1.81 -36.20
CA GLY A 61 -9.72 0.99 -35.07
C GLY A 61 -9.15 1.84 -33.93
N ALA A 62 -9.99 2.19 -32.97
CA ALA A 62 -9.55 2.33 -31.59
C ALA A 62 -9.26 0.93 -31.05
N PRO A 63 -8.12 0.68 -30.37
CA PRO A 63 -7.91 -0.61 -29.73
C PRO A 63 -9.03 -0.82 -28.70
N ALA A 64 -9.67 -1.98 -28.78
CA ALA A 64 -10.69 -2.39 -27.83
C ALA A 64 -10.14 -2.22 -26.41
N ALA A 65 -10.86 -1.48 -25.58
CA ALA A 65 -10.52 -1.33 -24.17
C ALA A 65 -10.50 -2.72 -23.53
N ASP A 66 -9.39 -3.05 -22.90
CA ASP A 66 -9.24 -4.27 -22.11
C ASP A 66 -10.27 -4.26 -20.97
N PRO A 67 -11.21 -5.24 -20.93
CA PRO A 67 -12.28 -5.27 -19.93
C PRO A 67 -11.78 -5.44 -18.49
N ALA A 68 -10.48 -5.68 -18.27
CA ALA A 68 -9.87 -5.73 -16.94
C ALA A 68 -9.42 -4.36 -16.37
N LYS A 69 -9.31 -3.31 -17.21
CA LYS A 69 -8.70 -2.04 -16.78
C LYS A 69 -9.74 -1.14 -16.11
N LYS A 70 -9.73 -1.10 -14.76
CA LYS A 70 -10.53 -0.13 -14.00
C LYS A 70 -10.08 1.28 -14.40
N THR A 71 -10.99 2.09 -14.92
CA THR A 71 -10.69 3.51 -15.17
C THR A 71 -10.49 4.18 -13.81
N PRO A 72 -9.32 4.80 -13.55
CA PRO A 72 -9.10 5.56 -12.34
C PRO A 72 -10.21 6.62 -12.14
N PRO A 73 -10.66 6.87 -10.90
CA PRO A 73 -11.59 7.97 -10.64
C PRO A 73 -10.98 9.30 -11.11
N SER A 74 -11.82 10.22 -11.55
CA SER A 74 -11.41 11.61 -11.82
C SER A 74 -10.88 12.26 -10.54
N GLY A 75 -9.77 12.99 -10.61
CA GLY A 75 -9.19 13.68 -9.45
C GLY A 75 -7.98 14.52 -9.86
N ASN A 76 -7.44 15.28 -8.90
CA ASN A 76 -6.21 16.05 -9.09
C ASN A 76 -4.99 15.21 -8.69
N TYR A 77 -4.49 14.42 -9.64
CA TYR A 77 -3.26 13.61 -9.49
C TYR A 77 -2.56 13.48 -10.83
N VAL A 78 -1.30 13.07 -10.81
CA VAL A 78 -0.56 12.70 -12.01
C VAL A 78 -0.48 11.19 -12.14
N VAL A 79 -0.78 10.71 -13.35
CA VAL A 79 -0.45 9.37 -13.78
C VAL A 79 0.97 9.38 -14.33
N VAL A 80 1.81 8.49 -13.82
CA VAL A 80 3.17 8.35 -14.30
C VAL A 80 3.20 7.83 -15.74
N SER A 81 4.10 8.35 -16.58
CA SER A 81 4.29 7.86 -17.93
C SER A 81 4.86 6.43 -17.94
N ASP A 82 4.68 5.73 -19.05
CA ASP A 82 5.18 4.36 -19.27
C ASP A 82 6.69 4.25 -19.00
N ASP A 83 7.46 5.31 -19.29
CA ASP A 83 8.91 5.41 -19.13
C ASP A 83 9.37 6.20 -17.89
N PHE A 84 8.44 6.61 -17.01
CA PHE A 84 8.70 7.46 -15.84
C PHE A 84 9.27 8.87 -16.13
N SER A 85 9.29 9.32 -17.38
CA SER A 85 9.87 10.62 -17.78
C SER A 85 9.15 11.84 -17.18
N ASN A 86 7.87 11.71 -16.78
CA ASN A 86 7.10 12.77 -16.14
C ASN A 86 7.23 12.83 -14.60
N LEU A 87 8.09 12.04 -13.96
CA LEU A 87 8.30 12.09 -12.50
C LEU A 87 9.03 13.34 -12.00
N GLN A 88 9.53 14.20 -12.89
CA GLN A 88 10.24 15.44 -12.54
C GLN A 88 9.30 16.61 -12.20
N ILE A 89 8.09 16.32 -11.72
CA ILE A 89 7.14 17.33 -11.23
C ILE A 89 7.71 18.04 -10.00
N THR A 90 7.58 19.36 -9.98
CA THR A 90 8.20 20.24 -8.97
C THR A 90 7.19 20.81 -7.98
N ASP A 91 5.90 20.51 -8.09
CA ASP A 91 4.94 20.87 -7.06
C ASP A 91 4.86 19.78 -5.98
N ALA A 92 4.55 20.21 -4.76
CA ALA A 92 4.30 19.32 -3.64
C ALA A 92 2.80 19.23 -3.31
N GLN A 93 1.92 19.49 -4.28
CA GLN A 93 0.46 19.50 -4.05
C GLN A 93 -0.24 18.32 -4.71
N THR A 94 0.41 17.70 -5.68
CA THR A 94 -0.24 16.73 -6.57
C THR A 94 0.29 15.31 -6.29
N PRO A 95 -0.57 14.39 -5.83
CA PRO A 95 -0.22 12.98 -5.72
C PRO A 95 0.19 12.39 -7.06
N ILE A 96 1.06 11.37 -7.03
CA ILE A 96 1.53 10.65 -8.21
C ILE A 96 1.20 9.17 -8.07
N TYR A 97 0.57 8.61 -9.09
CA TYR A 97 0.15 7.23 -9.13
C TYR A 97 0.54 6.53 -10.42
N ASP A 98 0.49 5.21 -10.37
CA ASP A 98 0.66 4.34 -11.53
C ASP A 98 -0.66 3.64 -11.85
N ILE A 99 -1.06 3.66 -13.11
CA ILE A 99 -2.26 2.97 -13.63
C ILE A 99 -2.01 1.50 -13.95
N TYR A 100 -0.79 1.03 -13.73
CA TYR A 100 -0.42 -0.36 -13.85
C TYR A 100 0.02 -0.89 -12.49
N THR A 101 -0.43 -2.10 -12.17
CA THR A 101 0.24 -2.94 -11.18
C THR A 101 1.67 -3.24 -11.61
N LEU A 102 2.51 -3.63 -10.65
CA LEU A 102 3.89 -4.05 -10.95
C LEU A 102 3.92 -5.26 -11.90
N ALA A 103 2.96 -6.18 -11.76
CA ALA A 103 2.82 -7.33 -12.66
C ALA A 103 2.47 -6.91 -14.09
N GLU A 104 1.50 -5.99 -14.26
CA GLU A 104 1.13 -5.47 -15.58
C GLU A 104 2.29 -4.71 -16.25
N ARG A 105 3.10 -3.94 -15.51
CA ARG A 105 4.31 -3.31 -16.08
C ARG A 105 5.28 -4.37 -16.62
N ARG A 106 5.54 -5.43 -15.85
CA ARG A 106 6.44 -6.53 -16.25
C ARG A 106 5.93 -7.26 -17.49
N GLU A 107 4.64 -7.59 -17.53
CA GLU A 107 4.02 -8.27 -18.67
C GLU A 107 4.12 -7.43 -19.96
N LYS A 108 3.96 -6.11 -19.84
CA LYS A 108 4.07 -5.17 -20.96
C LYS A 108 5.52 -4.83 -21.35
N GLY A 109 6.51 -5.33 -20.62
CA GLY A 109 7.91 -4.96 -20.83
C GLY A 109 8.22 -3.49 -20.51
N LEU A 110 7.40 -2.86 -19.67
CA LEU A 110 7.63 -1.49 -19.21
C LEU A 110 8.72 -1.47 -18.11
N PRO A 111 9.48 -0.38 -17.98
CA PRO A 111 10.40 -0.19 -16.86
C PRO A 111 9.70 -0.37 -15.52
N THR A 112 10.34 -1.13 -14.62
CA THR A 112 9.94 -1.24 -13.21
C THR A 112 10.89 -0.49 -12.30
N GLU A 113 12.15 -0.32 -12.68
CA GLU A 113 13.11 0.39 -11.85
C GLU A 113 12.80 1.89 -11.82
N MET A 114 12.68 2.45 -10.61
CA MET A 114 12.53 3.88 -10.40
C MET A 114 13.80 4.60 -10.87
N PRO A 115 13.71 5.59 -11.77
CA PRO A 115 14.88 6.33 -12.23
C PRO A 115 15.55 7.10 -11.09
N ASP A 116 16.79 7.54 -11.30
CA ASP A 116 17.41 8.46 -10.36
C ASP A 116 16.67 9.81 -10.38
N LEU A 117 15.96 10.08 -9.30
CA LEU A 117 15.21 11.31 -9.10
C LEU A 117 16.07 12.32 -8.35
N THR A 118 16.12 13.56 -8.84
CA THR A 118 16.67 14.67 -8.05
C THR A 118 15.59 15.15 -7.09
N PRO A 119 15.77 14.98 -5.76
CA PRO A 119 14.77 15.45 -4.82
C PRO A 119 14.61 16.97 -4.91
N TYR A 120 13.39 17.47 -4.75
CA TYR A 120 13.20 18.91 -4.67
C TYR A 120 13.60 19.43 -3.27
N THR A 121 14.03 20.69 -3.21
CA THR A 121 14.36 21.38 -1.96
C THR A 121 13.20 22.29 -1.58
N MET A 122 12.43 21.90 -0.58
CA MET A 122 11.27 22.66 -0.10
C MET A 122 11.29 22.79 1.43
N PRO A 123 12.19 23.63 1.98
CA PRO A 123 12.41 23.72 3.43
C PRO A 123 11.22 24.29 4.21
N ASN A 124 10.34 25.04 3.54
CA ASN A 124 9.15 25.67 4.11
C ASN A 124 7.85 24.91 3.76
N VAL A 125 7.95 23.64 3.35
CA VAL A 125 6.80 22.75 3.18
C VAL A 125 6.75 21.74 4.32
N ALA A 126 5.58 21.60 4.93
CA ALA A 126 5.25 20.55 5.87
C ALA A 126 4.42 19.46 5.18
N TYR A 127 4.84 18.22 5.35
CA TYR A 127 4.13 17.02 4.90
C TYR A 127 3.49 16.38 6.13
N LEU A 128 2.19 16.57 6.29
CA LEU A 128 1.42 15.84 7.29
C LEU A 128 1.26 14.41 6.79
N THR A 129 1.79 13.45 7.54
CA THR A 129 1.76 12.03 7.16
C THR A 129 1.09 11.20 8.25
N PHE A 130 0.22 10.29 7.85
CA PHE A 130 -0.55 9.44 8.74
C PHE A 130 -0.36 7.97 8.38
N ASP A 131 0.13 7.18 9.33
CA ASP A 131 0.37 5.75 9.16
C ASP A 131 -0.77 4.92 9.78
N ASP A 132 -0.79 3.63 9.43
CA ASP A 132 -1.64 2.56 9.97
C ASP A 132 -3.14 2.56 9.64
N GLY A 133 -3.65 3.61 8.99
CA GLY A 133 -5.02 3.64 8.49
C GLY A 133 -5.22 2.83 7.19
N PRO A 134 -6.39 2.97 6.53
CA PRO A 134 -7.57 3.70 6.99
C PRO A 134 -8.34 2.95 8.08
N ASP A 135 -9.05 3.68 8.94
CA ASP A 135 -10.04 3.09 9.86
C ASP A 135 -11.42 3.74 9.65
N ALA A 136 -12.43 3.28 10.39
CA ALA A 136 -13.79 3.80 10.29
C ALA A 136 -14.04 5.12 11.08
N LYS A 137 -13.08 5.61 11.87
CA LYS A 137 -13.31 6.70 12.83
C LYS A 137 -12.28 7.82 12.74
N ASN A 138 -11.01 7.53 13.05
CA ASN A 138 -9.98 8.55 13.13
C ASN A 138 -9.57 9.03 11.75
N THR A 139 -9.49 8.13 10.75
CA THR A 139 -9.17 8.52 9.37
C THR A 139 -10.23 9.47 8.78
N PRO A 140 -11.55 9.18 8.83
CA PRO A 140 -12.58 10.14 8.41
C PRO A 140 -12.54 11.48 9.14
N ALA A 141 -12.31 11.48 10.46
CA ALA A 141 -12.26 12.71 11.24
C ALA A 141 -11.04 13.58 10.88
N ILE A 142 -9.89 12.96 10.59
CA ILE A 142 -8.72 13.65 10.06
C ILE A 142 -9.03 14.27 8.69
N LEU A 143 -9.68 13.53 7.80
CA LEU A 143 -10.09 14.04 6.47
C LEU A 143 -11.03 15.26 6.61
N ASP A 144 -11.98 15.23 7.54
CA ASP A 144 -12.87 16.38 7.81
C ASP A 144 -12.08 17.64 8.22
N ILE A 145 -11.11 17.49 9.14
CA ILE A 145 -10.25 18.60 9.58
C ILE A 145 -9.40 19.13 8.43
N LEU A 146 -8.77 18.24 7.65
CA LEU A 146 -7.93 18.62 6.52
C LEU A 146 -8.73 19.39 5.45
N LYS A 147 -9.95 18.93 5.16
CA LYS A 147 -10.87 19.58 4.25
C LYS A 147 -11.30 20.95 4.73
N GLU A 148 -11.64 21.10 6.02
CA GLU A 148 -11.97 22.41 6.63
C GLU A 148 -10.81 23.40 6.47
N ARG A 149 -9.57 22.91 6.58
CA ARG A 149 -8.36 23.73 6.46
C ARG A 149 -7.85 23.90 5.02
N GLY A 150 -8.46 23.22 4.04
CA GLY A 150 -8.02 23.25 2.63
C GLY A 150 -6.61 22.69 2.43
N ILE A 151 -6.24 21.65 3.20
CA ILE A 151 -4.90 21.06 3.21
C ILE A 151 -4.96 19.63 2.67
N HIS A 152 -4.03 19.27 1.79
CA HIS A 152 -3.77 17.88 1.44
C HIS A 152 -2.65 17.29 2.31
N ALA A 153 -2.69 15.97 2.50
CA ALA A 153 -1.80 15.22 3.38
C ALA A 153 -1.45 13.88 2.72
N THR A 154 -0.62 13.07 3.38
CA THR A 154 -0.26 11.73 2.90
C THR A 154 -0.70 10.67 3.89
N PHE A 155 -1.34 9.60 3.41
CA PHE A 155 -1.75 8.46 4.21
C PHE A 155 -0.97 7.22 3.77
N TYR A 156 -0.10 6.69 4.62
CA TYR A 156 0.55 5.40 4.39
C TYR A 156 -0.36 4.30 4.93
N VAL A 157 -1.06 3.62 4.01
CA VAL A 157 -2.14 2.71 4.36
C VAL A 157 -1.66 1.28 4.52
N ILE A 158 -2.24 0.58 5.49
CA ILE A 158 -2.08 -0.87 5.64
C ILE A 158 -3.07 -1.57 4.69
N GLY A 159 -2.59 -2.52 3.89
CA GLY A 159 -3.41 -3.22 2.88
C GLY A 159 -4.65 -3.91 3.45
N SER A 160 -4.51 -4.64 4.57
CA SER A 160 -5.66 -5.28 5.23
C SER A 160 -6.69 -4.27 5.76
N MET A 161 -6.25 -3.07 6.17
CA MET A 161 -7.14 -1.99 6.62
C MET A 161 -7.84 -1.32 5.43
N ALA A 162 -7.12 -1.14 4.32
CA ALA A 162 -7.69 -0.66 3.06
C ALA A 162 -8.77 -1.61 2.51
N GLU A 163 -8.57 -2.92 2.61
CA GLU A 163 -9.57 -3.93 2.24
C GLU A 163 -10.81 -3.88 3.15
N ALA A 164 -10.62 -3.65 4.45
CA ALA A 164 -11.71 -3.54 5.42
C ALA A 164 -12.49 -2.21 5.31
N HIS A 165 -11.84 -1.13 4.84
CA HIS A 165 -12.42 0.22 4.76
C HIS A 165 -12.24 0.85 3.36
N PRO A 166 -12.76 0.23 2.29
CA PRO A 166 -12.53 0.65 0.92
C PRO A 166 -13.20 1.99 0.58
N ASP A 167 -14.28 2.34 1.28
CA ASP A 167 -14.97 3.62 1.18
C ASP A 167 -14.12 4.77 1.74
N VAL A 168 -13.44 4.55 2.87
CA VAL A 168 -12.52 5.53 3.45
C VAL A 168 -11.29 5.70 2.56
N LEU A 169 -10.74 4.62 1.99
CA LEU A 169 -9.65 4.72 1.01
C LEU A 169 -10.05 5.56 -0.23
N LYS A 170 -11.25 5.31 -0.77
CA LYS A 170 -11.79 6.13 -1.88
C LYS A 170 -11.93 7.59 -1.51
N ARG A 171 -12.32 7.88 -0.25
CA ARG A 171 -12.41 9.24 0.25
C ARG A 171 -11.05 9.93 0.32
N ILE A 172 -10.02 9.25 0.85
CA ILE A 172 -8.63 9.76 0.85
C ILE A 172 -8.22 10.17 -0.57
N PHE A 173 -8.46 9.29 -1.55
CA PHE A 173 -8.11 9.54 -2.95
C PHE A 173 -8.92 10.70 -3.55
N ALA A 174 -10.24 10.70 -3.38
CA ALA A 174 -11.14 11.68 -3.98
C ALA A 174 -10.94 13.10 -3.42
N GLU A 175 -10.49 13.23 -2.18
CA GLU A 175 -10.21 14.52 -1.53
C GLU A 175 -8.78 15.04 -1.83
N GLY A 176 -8.02 14.37 -2.71
CA GLY A 176 -6.74 14.88 -3.23
C GLY A 176 -5.52 14.61 -2.34
N HIS A 177 -5.65 13.75 -1.33
CA HIS A 177 -4.54 13.32 -0.49
C HIS A 177 -3.67 12.30 -1.22
N ALA A 178 -2.37 12.27 -0.93
CA ALA A 178 -1.51 11.19 -1.41
C ALA A 178 -1.75 9.92 -0.60
N ILE A 179 -1.69 8.78 -1.28
CA ILE A 179 -1.71 7.46 -0.67
C ILE A 179 -0.31 6.88 -0.85
N GLY A 180 0.25 6.37 0.24
CA GLY A 180 1.46 5.55 0.24
C GLY A 180 1.15 4.16 0.79
N ASN A 181 2.08 3.24 0.58
CA ASN A 181 1.94 1.85 1.01
C ASN A 181 2.69 1.62 2.34
N HIS A 182 2.02 0.98 3.31
CA HIS A 182 2.56 0.69 4.64
C HIS A 182 2.54 -0.82 4.98
N SER A 183 2.77 -1.68 3.98
CA SER A 183 2.60 -3.14 4.05
C SER A 183 1.16 -3.61 4.21
N TYR A 184 0.95 -4.92 4.09
CA TYR A 184 -0.38 -5.50 4.12
C TYR A 184 -0.83 -5.84 5.54
N SER A 185 0.06 -6.46 6.32
CA SER A 185 -0.23 -7.00 7.65
C SER A 185 0.35 -6.16 8.79
N HIS A 186 1.35 -5.31 8.50
CA HIS A 186 2.11 -4.56 9.50
C HIS A 186 2.74 -5.48 10.58
N ARG A 187 3.07 -6.72 10.19
CA ARG A 187 3.69 -7.71 11.09
C ARG A 187 5.19 -7.81 10.85
N TYR A 188 5.96 -7.35 11.83
CA TYR A 188 7.42 -7.34 11.78
C TYR A 188 8.05 -8.73 11.55
N ASP A 189 7.42 -9.78 12.09
CA ASP A 189 7.87 -11.16 11.93
C ASP A 189 7.63 -11.71 10.52
N ILE A 190 6.75 -11.09 9.74
CA ILE A 190 6.51 -11.39 8.33
C ILE A 190 7.40 -10.50 7.45
N LEU A 191 7.49 -9.21 7.77
CA LEU A 191 8.16 -8.19 6.96
C LEU A 191 9.68 -8.34 6.90
N TYR A 192 10.31 -8.65 8.04
CA TYR A 192 11.76 -8.53 8.20
C TYR A 192 12.60 -9.82 8.29
N PRO A 193 12.08 -11.04 8.03
CA PRO A 193 12.94 -12.19 7.75
C PRO A 193 13.90 -11.96 6.56
N ASN A 194 13.41 -11.35 5.47
CA ASN A 194 14.17 -11.03 4.25
C ASN A 194 13.45 -9.95 3.41
N LYS A 195 14.13 -9.40 2.39
CA LYS A 195 13.59 -8.29 1.58
C LYS A 195 12.49 -8.74 0.61
N GLU A 196 12.50 -10.01 0.20
CA GLU A 196 11.48 -10.59 -0.68
C GLU A 196 10.12 -10.64 0.03
N ASN A 197 10.07 -11.05 1.29
CA ASN A 197 8.86 -11.00 2.11
C ASN A 197 8.31 -9.56 2.23
N PHE A 198 9.19 -8.58 2.44
CA PHE A 198 8.79 -7.18 2.47
C PHE A 198 8.16 -6.76 1.13
N LEU A 199 8.78 -7.13 0.01
CA LEU A 199 8.24 -6.85 -1.32
C LEU A 199 6.88 -7.51 -1.55
N GLU A 200 6.70 -8.77 -1.13
CA GLU A 200 5.41 -9.48 -1.23
C GLU A 200 4.29 -8.72 -0.50
N GLU A 201 4.55 -8.23 0.71
CA GLU A 201 3.62 -7.41 1.49
C GLU A 201 3.29 -6.06 0.81
N ILE A 202 4.29 -5.42 0.20
CA ILE A 202 4.09 -4.19 -0.57
C ILE A 202 3.26 -4.46 -1.83
N VAL A 203 3.61 -5.46 -2.62
CA VAL A 203 2.90 -5.82 -3.87
C VAL A 203 1.45 -6.21 -3.56
N HIS A 204 1.22 -6.99 -2.51
CA HIS A 204 -0.14 -7.39 -2.15
C HIS A 204 -1.00 -6.18 -1.72
N THR A 205 -0.41 -5.22 -1.01
CA THR A 205 -1.10 -3.96 -0.66
C THR A 205 -1.40 -3.12 -1.90
N ASP A 206 -0.48 -3.04 -2.86
CA ASP A 206 -0.71 -2.35 -4.13
C ASP A 206 -1.85 -3.00 -4.93
N GLU A 207 -1.94 -4.33 -4.93
CA GLU A 207 -3.05 -5.06 -5.58
C GLU A 207 -4.39 -4.69 -4.94
N VAL A 208 -4.48 -4.63 -3.61
CA VAL A 208 -5.68 -4.18 -2.91
C VAL A 208 -6.04 -2.74 -3.31
N ILE A 209 -5.09 -1.82 -3.25
CA ILE A 209 -5.31 -0.41 -3.60
C ILE A 209 -5.74 -0.28 -5.07
N TYR A 210 -5.06 -0.97 -5.99
CA TYR A 210 -5.39 -0.99 -7.41
C TYR A 210 -6.79 -1.57 -7.66
N ASN A 211 -7.16 -2.63 -6.95
CA ASN A 211 -8.51 -3.19 -7.04
C ASN A 211 -9.60 -2.21 -6.55
N ILE A 212 -9.28 -1.32 -5.62
CA ILE A 212 -10.25 -0.35 -5.10
C ILE A 212 -10.29 0.93 -5.96
N LEU A 213 -9.13 1.40 -6.45
CA LEU A 213 -8.95 2.73 -7.05
C LEU A 213 -8.54 2.72 -8.53
N GLY A 214 -8.15 1.59 -9.11
CA GLY A 214 -7.60 1.50 -10.47
C GLY A 214 -6.19 2.07 -10.63
N VAL A 215 -5.53 2.40 -9.52
CA VAL A 215 -4.16 2.91 -9.47
C VAL A 215 -3.41 2.37 -8.27
N ARG A 216 -2.08 2.38 -8.29
CA ARG A 216 -1.22 2.06 -7.15
C ARG A 216 -0.30 3.21 -6.76
N PRO A 217 0.13 3.30 -5.49
CA PRO A 217 1.12 4.29 -5.06
C PRO A 217 2.54 3.94 -5.54
N LEU A 218 3.40 4.94 -5.60
CA LEU A 218 4.84 4.80 -5.88
C LEU A 218 5.73 5.06 -4.65
N ILE A 219 5.10 5.46 -3.54
CA ILE A 219 5.76 5.76 -2.27
C ILE A 219 5.40 4.72 -1.22
N VAL A 220 6.41 4.31 -0.46
CA VAL A 220 6.31 3.33 0.62
C VAL A 220 6.81 3.99 1.90
N ARG A 221 6.28 3.57 3.04
CA ARG A 221 6.95 3.78 4.32
C ARG A 221 7.08 2.42 5.00
N ALA A 222 8.28 2.07 5.44
CA ALA A 222 8.50 0.82 6.15
C ALA A 222 7.91 0.87 7.57
N PRO A 223 7.12 -0.13 8.00
CA PRO A 223 6.72 -0.27 9.40
C PRO A 223 7.91 -0.24 10.36
N GLY A 224 7.98 0.77 11.22
CA GLY A 224 9.11 0.99 12.14
C GLY A 224 10.26 1.84 11.57
N GLY A 225 10.14 2.32 10.33
CA GLY A 225 11.10 3.20 9.66
C GLY A 225 12.25 2.44 9.01
N ALA A 226 12.62 2.84 7.79
CA ALA A 226 13.71 2.21 7.05
C ALA A 226 15.06 2.39 7.76
N ALA A 227 15.30 3.56 8.36
CA ALA A 227 16.51 3.82 9.16
C ALA A 227 16.74 2.81 10.29
N SER A 228 15.67 2.22 10.83
CA SER A 228 15.76 1.22 11.91
C SER A 228 15.74 -0.21 11.39
N MET A 229 14.93 -0.49 10.35
CA MET A 229 14.55 -1.85 9.98
C MET A 229 15.28 -2.39 8.75
N PHE A 230 15.70 -1.53 7.82
CA PHE A 230 16.26 -1.99 6.56
C PHE A 230 17.70 -2.48 6.71
N LYS A 231 17.92 -3.71 6.25
CA LYS A 231 19.25 -4.29 6.03
C LYS A 231 19.72 -3.98 4.60
N PRO A 232 21.01 -4.20 4.28
CA PRO A 232 21.51 -4.03 2.92
C PRO A 232 20.63 -4.75 1.88
N GLY A 233 20.32 -4.05 0.78
CA GLY A 233 19.53 -4.58 -0.33
C GLY A 233 18.04 -4.25 -0.33
N TYR A 234 17.44 -3.82 0.79
CA TYR A 234 16.02 -3.42 0.82
C TYR A 234 15.75 -2.20 -0.07
N SER A 235 16.54 -1.12 0.08
CA SER A 235 16.36 0.08 -0.72
C SER A 235 16.61 -0.15 -2.21
N ALA A 236 17.58 -1.00 -2.56
CA ALA A 236 17.83 -1.38 -3.95
C ALA A 236 16.66 -2.17 -4.53
N MET A 237 16.13 -3.15 -3.77
CA MET A 237 14.96 -3.91 -4.17
C MET A 237 13.74 -3.01 -4.38
N LEU A 238 13.48 -2.05 -3.50
CA LEU A 238 12.38 -1.10 -3.69
C LEU A 238 12.57 -0.26 -4.95
N LYS A 239 13.80 0.23 -5.20
CA LYS A 239 14.11 0.99 -6.41
C LYS A 239 13.87 0.14 -7.67
N GLU A 240 14.38 -1.09 -7.72
CA GLU A 240 14.22 -2.05 -8.83
C GLU A 240 12.73 -2.34 -9.17
N ASN A 241 11.85 -2.16 -8.18
CA ASN A 241 10.41 -2.41 -8.29
C ASN A 241 9.55 -1.13 -8.32
N GLY A 242 10.18 0.04 -8.48
CA GLY A 242 9.47 1.27 -8.81
C GLY A 242 8.95 2.02 -7.60
N TYR A 243 9.60 1.85 -6.46
CA TYR A 243 9.20 2.47 -5.19
C TYR A 243 10.27 3.40 -4.63
N VAL A 244 9.79 4.43 -3.94
CA VAL A 244 10.62 5.28 -3.06
C VAL A 244 10.12 5.12 -1.63
N ASN A 245 11.00 4.72 -0.72
CA ASN A 245 10.68 4.74 0.72
C ASN A 245 10.85 6.15 1.28
N HIS A 246 9.96 6.59 2.18
CA HIS A 246 10.11 7.82 2.95
C HIS A 246 9.94 7.61 4.46
N ASP A 247 10.93 8.06 5.23
CA ASP A 247 10.84 8.14 6.69
C ASP A 247 10.27 9.51 7.13
N TRP A 248 10.65 10.02 8.30
CA TRP A 248 10.22 11.31 8.86
C TRP A 248 11.36 12.02 9.61
N ASN A 249 11.25 13.34 9.79
CA ASN A 249 12.18 14.14 10.63
C ASN A 249 11.46 14.94 11.72
N VAL A 250 10.13 14.92 11.76
CA VAL A 250 9.31 15.50 12.82
C VAL A 250 8.44 14.39 13.39
N SER A 251 8.60 14.08 14.68
CA SER A 251 7.88 13.00 15.35
C SER A 251 6.85 13.59 16.31
N SER A 252 5.61 13.11 16.21
CA SER A 252 4.56 13.37 17.20
C SER A 252 4.71 12.57 18.48
N GLU A 253 5.49 11.49 18.44
CA GLU A 253 5.53 10.45 19.49
C GLU A 253 4.17 9.84 19.84
N ASP A 254 3.15 10.01 19.00
CA ASP A 254 1.82 9.42 19.22
C ASP A 254 1.87 7.87 19.17
N ALA A 255 2.91 7.28 18.58
CA ALA A 255 3.20 5.85 18.61
C ALA A 255 3.66 5.32 19.99
N THR A 256 4.02 6.18 20.95
CA THR A 256 4.54 5.75 22.28
C THR A 256 3.49 5.10 23.18
N GLY A 257 2.21 5.18 22.82
CA GLY A 257 1.11 4.53 23.49
C GLY A 257 -0.23 4.83 22.82
N ASN A 258 -1.33 4.33 23.35
CA ASN A 258 -2.66 4.77 22.92
C ASN A 258 -3.02 6.07 23.62
N ASN A 259 -3.65 6.98 22.88
CA ASN A 259 -4.17 8.25 23.39
C ASN A 259 -3.15 9.06 24.21
N VAL A 260 -1.92 9.15 23.67
CA VAL A 260 -0.88 10.06 24.17
C VAL A 260 -1.46 11.47 24.24
N SER A 261 -1.23 12.20 25.33
CA SER A 261 -1.89 13.50 25.54
C SER A 261 -1.57 14.49 24.40
N VAL A 262 -2.57 15.31 24.03
CA VAL A 262 -2.43 16.38 23.03
C VAL A 262 -1.22 17.28 23.34
N GLN A 263 -1.02 17.64 24.61
CA GLN A 263 0.11 18.45 25.03
C GLN A 263 1.46 17.78 24.71
N LYS A 264 1.58 16.47 24.92
CA LYS A 264 2.81 15.74 24.60
C LYS A 264 3.03 15.72 23.09
N ILE A 265 1.98 15.44 22.30
CA ILE A 265 2.03 15.44 20.83
C ILE A 265 2.53 16.81 20.31
N LEU A 266 1.92 17.90 20.75
CA LEU A 266 2.29 19.25 20.35
C LEU A 266 3.73 19.60 20.77
N GLY A 267 4.13 19.21 21.98
CA GLY A 267 5.49 19.42 22.49
C GLY A 267 6.54 18.69 21.65
N SER A 268 6.29 17.42 21.30
CA SER A 268 7.20 16.60 20.49
C SER A 268 7.32 17.13 19.06
N ILE A 269 6.22 17.53 18.43
CA ILE A 269 6.25 18.15 17.09
C ILE A 269 7.02 19.46 17.13
N SER A 270 6.72 20.35 18.09
CA SER A 270 7.43 21.63 18.22
C SER A 270 8.93 21.41 18.40
N TYR A 271 9.32 20.48 19.28
CA TYR A 271 10.72 20.19 19.55
C TYR A 271 11.44 19.59 18.34
N THR A 272 10.89 18.54 17.73
CA THR A 272 11.54 17.85 16.62
C THR A 272 11.56 18.72 15.35
N CYS A 273 10.51 19.48 15.07
CA CYS A 273 10.48 20.44 13.97
C CYS A 273 11.53 21.55 14.14
N ALA A 274 11.74 22.03 15.36
CA ALA A 274 12.78 23.02 15.66
C ALA A 274 14.21 22.46 15.46
N ASN A 275 14.41 21.14 15.61
CA ASN A 275 15.74 20.50 15.53
C ASN A 275 16.02 19.76 14.22
N ARG A 276 15.06 19.68 13.29
CA ARG A 276 15.26 19.05 11.97
C ARG A 276 16.27 19.81 11.08
N PRO A 277 16.87 19.15 10.06
CA PRO A 277 17.64 19.83 9.00
C PRO A 277 16.84 20.94 8.30
N LYS A 278 17.41 22.15 8.24
CA LYS A 278 16.68 23.36 7.78
C LYS A 278 16.61 23.52 6.26
N ASP A 279 17.41 22.77 5.53
CA ASP A 279 17.35 22.63 4.08
C ASP A 279 16.30 21.58 3.64
N ARG A 280 15.59 20.97 4.59
CA ARG A 280 14.55 19.95 4.34
C ARG A 280 13.17 20.42 4.80
N GLY A 281 12.15 19.92 4.11
CA GLY A 281 10.76 20.06 4.56
C GLY A 281 10.53 19.33 5.89
N ALA A 282 9.43 19.67 6.57
CA ALA A 282 9.03 18.99 7.80
C ALA A 282 8.15 17.79 7.43
N ILE A 283 8.68 16.57 7.54
CA ILE A 283 7.89 15.35 7.36
C ILE A 283 7.40 14.91 8.73
N VAL A 284 6.12 15.12 9.00
CA VAL A 284 5.49 14.92 10.31
C VAL A 284 4.88 13.53 10.38
N LEU A 285 5.41 12.66 11.24
CA LEU A 285 4.84 11.33 11.50
C LEU A 285 3.73 11.40 12.55
N MET A 286 2.55 10.88 12.17
CA MET A 286 1.37 10.67 13.00
C MET A 286 0.68 9.37 12.57
N HIS A 287 -0.35 8.94 13.30
CA HIS A 287 -1.10 7.72 12.99
C HIS A 287 -2.61 7.96 12.96
N SER A 288 -3.33 7.33 12.02
CA SER A 288 -4.78 7.51 11.82
C SER A 288 -5.64 6.27 12.13
N LYS A 289 -5.15 5.41 13.03
CA LYS A 289 -5.80 4.17 13.48
C LYS A 289 -6.51 4.31 14.83
N ASP A 290 -7.25 3.29 15.23
CA ASP A 290 -7.82 3.17 16.58
C ASP A 290 -6.77 3.35 17.70
N GLY A 291 -7.16 4.02 18.78
CA GLY A 291 -6.27 4.40 19.89
C GLY A 291 -5.43 5.66 19.63
N LYS A 292 -5.71 6.40 18.55
CA LYS A 292 -5.05 7.67 18.18
C LYS A 292 -6.04 8.84 18.14
N GLU A 293 -7.11 8.80 18.92
CA GLU A 293 -8.09 9.89 18.98
C GLU A 293 -7.45 11.23 19.36
N THR A 294 -6.47 11.22 20.26
CA THR A 294 -5.76 12.45 20.66
C THR A 294 -4.88 13.03 19.54
N THR A 295 -4.47 12.23 18.54
CA THR A 295 -3.84 12.74 17.32
C THR A 295 -4.84 13.54 16.49
N VAL A 296 -6.09 13.05 16.37
CA VAL A 296 -7.19 13.79 15.73
C VAL A 296 -7.46 15.10 16.47
N GLU A 297 -7.54 15.05 17.80
CA GLU A 297 -7.76 16.23 18.65
C GLU A 297 -6.63 17.27 18.53
N ALA A 298 -5.37 16.82 18.42
CA ALA A 298 -4.21 17.70 18.29
C ALA A 298 -4.08 18.34 16.90
N LEU A 299 -4.63 17.72 15.86
CA LEU A 299 -4.38 18.09 14.46
C LEU A 299 -4.66 19.57 14.13
N PRO A 300 -5.77 20.20 14.56
CA PRO A 300 -5.99 21.62 14.30
C PRO A 300 -4.88 22.52 14.86
N ALA A 301 -4.43 22.25 16.09
CA ALA A 301 -3.37 23.02 16.73
C ALA A 301 -1.99 22.74 16.11
N ILE A 302 -1.75 21.53 15.61
CA ILE A 302 -0.55 21.20 14.83
C ILE A 302 -0.51 22.03 13.54
N ILE A 303 -1.63 22.10 12.82
CA ILE A 303 -1.77 22.90 11.59
C ILE A 303 -1.49 24.37 11.90
N ASP A 304 -2.17 24.94 12.89
CA ASP A 304 -2.02 26.34 13.27
C ASP A 304 -0.56 26.67 13.68
N MET A 305 0.10 25.76 14.41
CA MET A 305 1.50 25.90 14.81
C MET A 305 2.44 25.94 13.60
N LEU A 306 2.26 25.02 12.64
CA LEU A 306 3.10 24.97 11.44
C LEU A 306 2.87 26.18 10.53
N GLN A 307 1.62 26.61 10.35
CA GLN A 307 1.31 27.83 9.61
C GLN A 307 1.92 29.07 10.26
N GLY A 308 1.81 29.19 11.58
CA GLY A 308 2.42 30.28 12.35
C GLY A 308 3.95 30.31 12.24
N ALA A 309 4.58 29.15 12.01
CA ALA A 309 6.01 29.03 11.74
C ALA A 309 6.38 29.26 10.25
N GLY A 310 5.43 29.63 9.40
CA GLY A 310 5.65 29.97 8.00
C GLY A 310 5.64 28.79 7.02
N PHE A 311 5.16 27.62 7.45
CA PHE A 311 5.03 26.47 6.56
C PHE A 311 3.80 26.58 5.66
N THR A 312 3.99 26.14 4.43
CA THR A 312 2.91 25.68 3.55
C THR A 312 2.79 24.15 3.68
N PHE A 313 1.68 23.56 3.22
CA PHE A 313 1.48 22.12 3.29
C PHE A 313 1.61 21.47 1.94
N GLY A 314 2.03 20.21 1.90
CA GLY A 314 2.11 19.42 0.69
C GLY A 314 1.95 17.93 0.94
N VAL A 315 1.90 17.18 -0.15
CA VAL A 315 1.84 15.72 -0.19
C VAL A 315 3.18 15.11 -0.56
N MET A 316 3.45 13.92 -0.03
CA MET A 316 4.65 13.16 -0.36
C MET A 316 4.59 12.69 -1.81
N THR A 317 5.72 12.71 -2.49
CA THR A 317 5.92 12.20 -3.86
C THR A 317 7.24 11.43 -3.92
N PRO A 318 7.52 10.67 -4.99
CA PRO A 318 8.84 10.07 -5.20
C PRO A 318 10.01 11.07 -5.14
N ARG A 319 9.77 12.37 -5.36
CA ARG A 319 10.79 13.44 -5.31
C ARG A 319 10.91 14.15 -3.98
N THR A 320 10.07 13.83 -2.99
CA THR A 320 10.24 14.43 -1.67
C THR A 320 11.61 14.07 -1.10
N ALA A 321 12.34 15.06 -0.62
CA ALA A 321 13.67 14.82 -0.03
C ALA A 321 13.55 13.92 1.22
N GLN A 322 14.52 13.01 1.35
CA GLN A 322 14.64 12.18 2.55
C GLN A 322 14.86 13.07 3.79
N PRO A 323 14.47 12.58 4.99
CA PRO A 323 14.50 13.39 6.20
C PRO A 323 15.89 13.76 6.73
N TRP A 324 16.96 13.16 6.19
CA TRP A 324 18.37 13.34 6.60
C TRP A 324 19.22 14.23 5.67
#